data_AF-A0A968YAF5-F1
#
_entry.id   AF-A0A968YAF5-F1
#
_cell.length_a   1.000
_cell.length_b   1.000
_cell.length_c   1.000
_cell.angle_alpha   90.00
_cell.angle_beta   90.00
_cell.angle_gamma   90.00
#
_symmetry.space_group_name_H-M   'P 1'
#
loop_
_entity.id
_entity.type
_entity.pdbx_description
1 polymer ?
#
loop_
_entity_poly.entity_id
_entity_poly.type
_entity_poly.pdbx_seq_one_letter_code
_entity_poly.pdbx_strand_id
1 'polypeptide(L)'
;MQQYILTARMRQHQRLTELHQRKMQGFAIAQTAAQLLKAEFAAARVVVFGSLLSEYFHETSDIDLAVWELPEKSYLKAVGRLLSLSEFEFDLVEAQYASPEILAAIAKGTEL
;
A
#
# COMPACT_ATOMS: atom_id res chain seq x y z
N MET A 1 -0.93 33.40 -23.72
CA MET A 1 -0.43 33.12 -22.36
C MET A 1 -1.53 32.86 -21.33
N GLN A 2 -2.61 33.67 -21.24
CA GLN A 2 -3.63 33.50 -20.19
C GLN A 2 -4.40 32.16 -20.24
N GLN A 3 -4.79 31.68 -21.43
CA GLN A 3 -5.45 30.37 -21.58
C GLN A 3 -4.56 29.19 -21.15
N TYR A 4 -3.24 29.27 -21.37
CA TYR A 4 -2.29 28.22 -20.96
C TYR A 4 -2.24 28.05 -19.43
N ILE A 5 -2.24 29.16 -18.69
CA ILE A 5 -2.19 29.14 -17.21
C ILE A 5 -3.49 28.56 -16.63
N LEU A 6 -4.65 28.89 -17.21
CA LEU A 6 -5.95 28.36 -16.75
C LEU A 6 -6.05 26.85 -16.96
N THR A 7 -5.69 26.35 -18.14
CA THR A 7 -5.69 24.91 -18.43
C THR A 7 -4.70 24.15 -17.56
N ALA A 8 -3.51 24.73 -17.29
CA ALA A 8 -2.53 24.13 -16.38
C ALA A 8 -3.07 23.99 -14.94
N ARG A 9 -3.76 25.02 -14.43
CA ARG A 9 -4.40 24.98 -13.10
C ARG A 9 -5.51 23.94 -13.01
N MET A 10 -6.35 23.82 -14.04
CA MET A 10 -7.41 22.81 -14.08
C MET A 10 -6.84 21.39 -14.05
N ARG A 11 -5.80 21.11 -14.85
CA ARG A 11 -5.11 19.82 -14.85
C ARG A 11 -4.47 19.51 -13.50
N GLN A 12 -3.85 20.50 -12.85
CA GLN A 12 -3.27 20.33 -11.53
C GLN A 12 -4.34 19.96 -10.49
N HIS A 13 -5.48 20.67 -10.47
CA HIS A 13 -6.57 20.37 -9.55
C HIS A 13 -7.17 18.98 -9.80
N GLN A 14 -7.38 18.62 -11.07
CA GLN A 14 -7.86 17.30 -11.45
C GLN A 14 -6.90 16.20 -11.00
N ARG A 15 -5.59 16.36 -11.28
CA ARG A 15 -4.54 15.43 -10.84
C ARG A 15 -4.55 15.22 -9.33
N LEU A 16 -4.65 16.30 -8.55
CA LEU A 16 -4.70 16.21 -7.08
C LEU A 16 -5.95 15.47 -6.60
N THR A 17 -7.08 15.67 -7.26
CA THR A 17 -8.35 14.98 -6.93
C THR A 17 -8.24 13.49 -7.23
N GLU A 18 -7.74 13.13 -8.41
CA GLU A 18 -7.52 11.74 -8.84
C GLU A 18 -6.51 11.03 -7.93
N LEU A 19 -5.43 11.72 -7.55
CA LEU A 19 -4.42 11.18 -6.63
C LEU A 19 -5.01 10.93 -5.25
N HIS A 20 -5.82 11.85 -4.73
CA HIS A 20 -6.51 11.67 -3.45
C HIS A 20 -7.47 10.46 -3.50
N GLN A 21 -8.25 10.33 -4.57
CA GLN A 21 -9.15 9.20 -4.75
C GLN A 21 -8.38 7.87 -4.85
N ARG A 22 -7.29 7.84 -5.61
CA ARG A 22 -6.41 6.66 -5.74
C ARG A 22 -5.81 6.27 -4.38
N LYS A 23 -5.39 7.24 -3.58
CA LYS A 23 -4.87 6.99 -2.22
C LYS A 23 -5.93 6.35 -1.31
N MET A 24 -7.16 6.86 -1.36
CA MET A 24 -8.29 6.28 -0.60
C MET A 24 -8.61 4.85 -1.05
N GLN A 25 -8.58 4.58 -2.36
CA GLN A 25 -8.77 3.24 -2.90
C GLN A 25 -7.65 2.29 -2.46
N GLY A 26 -6.39 2.73 -2.54
CA GLY A 26 -5.24 1.96 -2.07
C GLY A 26 -5.37 1.57 -0.60
N PHE A 27 -5.82 2.49 0.25
CA PHE A 27 -6.04 2.19 1.68
C PHE A 27 -7.17 1.17 1.92
N ALA A 28 -8.28 1.27 1.19
CA ALA A 28 -9.37 0.28 1.28
C ALA A 28 -8.92 -1.12 0.80
N ILE A 29 -8.09 -1.16 -0.25
CA ILE A 29 -7.49 -2.39 -0.76
C ILE A 29 -6.49 -2.96 0.26
N ALA A 30 -5.67 -2.13 0.90
CA ALA A 30 -4.75 -2.55 1.96
C ALA A 30 -5.51 -3.21 3.13
N GLN A 31 -6.67 -2.68 3.54
CA GLN A 31 -7.53 -3.30 4.55
C GLN A 31 -8.05 -4.67 4.10
N THR A 32 -8.50 -4.77 2.85
CA THR A 32 -8.98 -6.03 2.29
C THR A 32 -7.87 -7.08 2.21
N ALA A 33 -6.68 -6.67 1.78
CA ALA A 33 -5.48 -7.49 1.77
C ALA A 33 -5.10 -7.97 3.18
N ALA A 34 -5.12 -7.09 4.17
CA ALA A 34 -4.84 -7.45 5.56
C ALA A 34 -5.82 -8.48 6.10
N GLN A 35 -7.12 -8.32 5.84
CA GLN A 35 -8.14 -9.30 6.21
C GLN A 35 -7.89 -10.66 5.55
N LEU A 36 -7.57 -10.67 4.25
CA LEU A 36 -7.23 -11.88 3.51
C LEU A 36 -5.99 -12.57 4.11
N LEU A 37 -4.92 -11.83 4.39
CA LEU A 37 -3.69 -12.37 4.98
C LEU A 37 -3.94 -12.99 6.37
N LYS A 38 -4.76 -12.36 7.20
CA LYS A 38 -5.15 -12.91 8.51
C LYS A 38 -6.04 -14.15 8.36
N ALA A 39 -7.03 -14.11 7.48
CA ALA A 39 -8.04 -15.17 7.37
C ALA A 39 -7.56 -16.41 6.61
N GLU A 40 -6.91 -16.23 5.46
CA GLU A 40 -6.48 -17.33 4.58
C GLU A 40 -5.08 -17.86 4.94
N PHE A 41 -4.23 -17.01 5.53
CA PHE A 41 -2.82 -17.35 5.76
C PHE A 41 -2.38 -17.28 7.21
N ALA A 42 -3.31 -16.99 8.14
CA ALA A 42 -3.08 -16.95 9.57
C ALA A 42 -1.96 -15.97 9.99
N ALA A 43 -1.74 -14.89 9.23
CA ALA A 43 -0.83 -13.82 9.64
C ALA A 43 -1.32 -13.24 10.97
N ALA A 44 -0.46 -13.20 11.99
CA ALA A 44 -0.85 -12.76 13.32
C ALA A 44 -1.06 -11.24 13.38
N ARG A 45 -0.30 -10.51 12.57
CA ARG A 45 -0.30 -9.04 12.52
C ARG A 45 -0.05 -8.58 11.09
N VAL A 46 -0.75 -7.53 10.69
CA VAL A 46 -0.56 -6.86 9.40
C VAL A 46 -0.50 -5.36 9.61
N VAL A 47 0.53 -4.70 9.07
CA VAL A 47 0.72 -3.26 9.16
C VAL A 47 0.87 -2.70 7.76
N VAL A 48 0.08 -1.69 7.41
CA VAL A 48 0.33 -0.88 6.21
C VAL A 48 1.35 0.20 6.55
N PHE A 49 2.31 0.42 5.66
CA PHE A 49 3.33 1.45 5.84
C PHE A 49 3.65 2.14 4.51
N GLY A 50 4.76 2.88 4.49
CA GLY A 50 5.30 3.44 3.24
C GLY A 50 4.47 4.57 2.64
N SER A 51 4.49 4.64 1.31
CA SER A 51 4.07 5.85 0.57
C SER A 51 2.59 6.17 0.77
N LEU A 52 1.76 5.13 0.94
CA LEU A 52 0.31 5.20 1.13
C LEU A 52 -0.10 5.96 2.40
N LEU A 53 0.78 6.07 3.41
CA LEU A 53 0.53 6.87 4.62
C LEU A 53 1.18 8.26 4.57
N SER A 54 1.95 8.55 3.52
CA SER A 54 2.77 9.76 3.42
C SER A 54 2.28 10.76 2.37
N GLU A 55 2.88 11.94 2.33
CA GLU A 55 2.69 12.92 1.27
C GLU A 55 3.38 12.55 -0.05
N TYR A 56 4.25 11.53 -0.04
CA TYR A 56 4.99 11.06 -1.22
C TYR A 56 4.21 10.07 -2.09
N PHE A 57 2.94 9.79 -1.76
CA PHE A 57 2.07 8.97 -2.60
C PHE A 57 1.90 9.61 -3.99
N HIS A 58 2.10 8.82 -5.04
CA HIS A 58 1.97 9.23 -6.44
C HIS A 58 1.22 8.17 -7.26
N GLU A 59 1.02 8.44 -8.54
CA GLU A 59 0.14 7.64 -9.41
C GLU A 59 0.58 6.17 -9.55
N THR A 60 1.88 5.92 -9.45
CA THR A 60 2.48 4.58 -9.55
C THR A 60 2.92 4.01 -8.20
N SER A 61 2.46 4.58 -7.08
CA SER A 61 2.74 4.01 -5.76
C SER A 61 2.05 2.65 -5.59
N ASP A 62 2.77 1.75 -4.95
CA ASP A 62 2.37 0.43 -4.50
C ASP A 62 1.71 0.47 -3.10
N ILE A 63 1.28 -0.70 -2.63
CA ILE A 63 0.77 -0.93 -1.28
C ILE A 63 1.81 -1.73 -0.49
N ASP A 64 2.50 -1.06 0.43
CA ASP A 64 3.46 -1.66 1.34
C ASP A 64 2.75 -2.30 2.55
N LEU A 65 2.89 -3.62 2.73
CA LEU A 65 2.33 -4.38 3.86
C LEU A 65 3.42 -5.16 4.57
N ALA A 66 3.49 -5.00 5.89
CA ALA A 66 4.33 -5.81 6.76
C ALA A 66 3.49 -6.86 7.48
N VAL A 67 3.99 -8.09 7.55
CA VAL A 67 3.33 -9.22 8.20
C VAL A 67 4.22 -9.89 9.23
N TRP A 68 3.58 -10.45 10.25
CA TRP A 68 4.23 -11.29 11.26
C TRP A 68 3.59 -12.67 11.29
N GLU A 69 4.44 -13.66 11.62
CA GLU A 69 4.04 -15.06 11.82
C GLU A 69 3.35 -15.68 10.59
N LEU A 70 3.64 -15.18 9.39
CA LEU A 70 3.22 -15.82 8.15
C LEU A 70 4.00 -17.14 8.02
N PRO A 71 3.35 -18.29 7.82
CA PRO A 71 4.06 -19.54 7.60
C PRO A 71 4.95 -19.46 6.34
N GLU A 72 6.21 -19.85 6.43
CA GLU A 72 7.20 -19.73 5.33
C GLU A 72 6.69 -20.34 4.01
N LYS A 73 6.00 -21.49 4.09
CA LYS A 73 5.41 -22.18 2.92
C LYS A 73 4.22 -21.44 2.28
N SER A 74 3.70 -20.43 2.95
CA SER A 74 2.54 -19.64 2.54
C SER A 74 2.91 -18.33 1.87
N TYR A 75 4.16 -17.84 2.01
CA TYR A 75 4.56 -16.52 1.50
C TYR A 75 4.25 -16.33 0.02
N LEU A 76 4.74 -17.22 -0.86
CA LEU A 76 4.50 -17.11 -2.30
C LEU A 76 3.01 -17.23 -2.67
N LYS A 77 2.24 -18.01 -1.91
CA LYS A 77 0.78 -18.14 -2.13
C LYS A 77 0.07 -16.85 -1.70
N ALA A 78 0.46 -16.26 -0.58
CA ALA A 78 -0.07 -15.00 -0.10
C ALA A 78 0.18 -13.89 -1.13
N VAL A 79 1.42 -13.75 -1.62
CA VAL A 79 1.75 -12.81 -2.72
C VAL A 79 0.88 -13.06 -3.94
N GLY A 80 0.72 -14.32 -4.37
CA GLY A 80 -0.15 -14.66 -5.50
C GLY A 80 -1.61 -14.23 -5.31
N ARG A 81 -2.14 -14.33 -4.09
CA ARG A 81 -3.50 -13.84 -3.76
C ARG A 81 -3.56 -12.31 -3.78
N LEU A 82 -2.57 -11.62 -3.21
CA LEU A 82 -2.50 -10.16 -3.23
C LEU A 82 -2.47 -9.61 -4.66
N LEU A 83 -1.66 -10.20 -5.55
CA LEU A 83 -1.60 -9.83 -6.97
C LEU A 83 -2.93 -10.00 -7.71
N SER A 84 -3.85 -10.84 -7.19
CA SER A 84 -5.18 -11.02 -7.77
C SER A 84 -6.26 -10.10 -7.18
N LEU A 85 -5.96 -9.33 -6.12
CA LEU A 85 -6.96 -8.50 -5.43
C LEU A 85 -7.30 -7.21 -6.17
N SER A 86 -6.32 -6.61 -6.86
CA SER A 86 -6.50 -5.30 -7.49
C SER A 86 -5.43 -5.00 -8.53
N GLU A 87 -5.55 -3.86 -9.21
CA GLU A 87 -4.50 -3.34 -10.09
C GLU A 87 -3.34 -2.65 -9.35
N PHE A 88 -3.41 -2.50 -8.02
CA PHE A 88 -2.26 -2.03 -7.25
C PHE A 88 -1.19 -3.12 -7.16
N GLU A 89 0.06 -2.69 -7.33
CA GLU A 89 1.21 -3.49 -6.93
C GLU A 89 1.28 -3.57 -5.40
N PHE A 90 1.76 -4.68 -4.88
CA PHE A 90 1.95 -4.91 -3.45
C PHE A 90 3.41 -5.21 -3.17
N ASP A 91 3.97 -4.58 -2.14
CA ASP A 91 5.21 -5.01 -1.50
C ASP A 91 4.86 -5.67 -0.16
N LEU A 92 5.12 -6.97 -0.05
CA LEU A 92 4.84 -7.75 1.16
C LEU A 92 6.15 -8.01 1.88
N VAL A 93 6.26 -7.54 3.11
CA VAL A 93 7.48 -7.67 3.93
C VAL A 93 7.21 -8.56 5.14
N GLU A 94 7.99 -9.62 5.29
CA GLU A 94 8.05 -10.38 6.54
C GLU A 94 8.88 -9.60 7.57
N ALA A 95 8.20 -9.02 8.55
CA ALA A 95 8.81 -8.06 9.48
C ALA A 95 9.98 -8.68 10.27
N GLN A 96 9.94 -9.99 10.56
CA GLN A 96 11.02 -10.68 11.27
C GLN A 96 12.35 -10.76 10.49
N TYR A 97 12.32 -10.55 9.18
CA TYR A 97 13.50 -10.60 8.29
C TYR A 97 13.85 -9.23 7.69
N ALA A 98 13.09 -8.19 8.03
CA ALA A 98 13.27 -6.85 7.49
C ALA A 98 14.53 -6.16 8.02
N SER A 99 15.15 -5.32 7.19
CA SER A 99 16.30 -4.50 7.61
C SER A 99 15.87 -3.47 8.68
N PRO A 100 16.81 -2.93 9.48
CA PRO A 100 16.50 -1.88 10.46
C PRO A 100 15.80 -0.65 9.87
N GLU A 101 16.11 -0.30 8.63
CA GLU A 101 15.52 0.84 7.92
C GLU A 101 14.04 0.57 7.59
N ILE A 102 13.74 -0.63 7.11
CA ILE A 102 12.37 -1.06 6.82
C ILE A 102 11.56 -1.20 8.13
N LEU A 103 12.15 -1.75 9.18
CA LEU A 103 11.52 -1.79 10.51
C LEU A 103 11.17 -0.39 11.03
N ALA A 104 12.04 0.60 10.81
CA ALA A 104 11.76 1.99 11.19
C ALA A 104 10.63 2.61 10.35
N ALA A 105 10.47 2.21 9.08
CA ALA A 105 9.34 2.60 8.25
C ALA A 105 8.04 1.94 8.73
N ILE A 106 8.06 0.63 8.99
CA ILE A 106 6.94 -0.15 9.53
C ILE A 106 6.48 0.41 10.88
N ALA A 107 7.39 0.88 11.73
CA ALA A 107 7.06 1.47 13.03
C ALA A 107 6.24 2.78 12.92
N LYS A 108 6.28 3.46 11.77
CA LYS A 108 5.43 4.62 11.45
C LYS A 108 4.13 4.22 10.76
N GLY A 109 3.95 2.92 10.52
CA GLY A 109 2.79 2.34 9.87
C GLY A 109 1.55 2.33 10.75
N THR A 110 0.45 1.87 10.16
CA THR A 110 -0.83 1.65 10.84
C THR A 110 -1.18 0.18 10.79
N GLU A 111 -1.53 -0.40 11.93
CA GLU A 111 -2.01 -1.78 11.97
C GLU A 111 -3.43 -1.86 11.38
N LEU A 112 -3.64 -2.84 10.50
CA LEU A 112 -4.91 -3.13 9.81
C LEU A 112 -5.46 -4.46 10.29
#